data_AF-X1SRW2-F1
#
_entry.id   AF-X1SRW2-F1
#
_cell.length_a   1.000
_cell.length_b   1.000
_cell.length_c   1.000
_cell.angle_alpha   90.00
_cell.angle_beta   90.00
_cell.angle_gamma   90.00
#
_symmetry.space_group_name_H-M   'P 1'
#
loop_
_entity.id
_entity.type
_entity.pdbx_description
1 polymer ?
#
loop_
_entity_poly.entity_id
_entity_poly.type
_entity_poly.pdbx_seq_one_letter_code
_entity_poly.pdbx_strand_id
1 'polypeptide(L)' 'TDHRTKSTFHNLPQILDGGLDEIVESLVGREQVKQLEAVLS' A
#
# COMPACT_ATOMS: atom_id res chain seq x y z
N THR A 1 -1.60 -9.59 5.50
CA THR A 1 -0.27 -9.14 5.03
C THR A 1 -0.33 -8.88 3.56
N ASP A 2 0.22 -7.76 3.10
CA ASP A 2 0.40 -7.45 1.68
C ASP A 2 1.85 -7.70 1.26
N HIS A 3 2.06 -8.65 0.36
CA HIS A 3 3.40 -9.01 -0.11
C HIS A 3 4.01 -8.00 -1.10
N ARG A 4 3.19 -7.15 -1.74
CA ARG A 4 3.65 -6.12 -2.70
C ARG A 4 4.45 -5.03 -2.00
N THR A 5 4.03 -4.67 -0.78
CA THR A 5 4.67 -3.66 0.07
C THR A 5 5.43 -4.26 1.26
N LYS A 6 5.30 -5.58 1.51
CA LYS A 6 5.79 -6.26 2.72
C LYS A 6 5.19 -5.71 4.02
N SER A 7 4.01 -5.07 3.94
CA SER A 7 3.28 -4.55 5.08
C SER A 7 2.40 -5.63 5.72
N THR A 8 2.37 -5.67 7.05
CA THR A 8 1.44 -6.52 7.80
C THR A 8 0.41 -5.65 8.50
N PHE A 9 -0.86 -5.94 8.24
CA PHE A 9 -2.00 -5.28 8.86
C PHE A 9 -2.61 -6.21 9.92
N HIS A 10 -3.03 -5.65 11.04
CA HIS A 10 -3.55 -6.40 12.20
C HIS A 10 -5.07 -6.24 12.40
N ASN A 11 -5.74 -5.49 11.52
CA ASN A 11 -7.17 -5.16 11.55
C ASN A 11 -7.97 -5.89 10.46
N LEU A 12 -7.75 -7.21 10.30
CA LEU A 12 -8.39 -8.01 9.25
C LEU A 12 -9.93 -7.89 9.19
N PRO A 13 -10.68 -7.88 10.30
CA PRO A 13 -12.15 -7.71 10.24
C PRO A 13 -12.58 -6.40 9.57
N GLN A 14 -11.96 -5.27 9.95
CA GLN A 14 -12.26 -3.94 9.38
C GLN A 14 -11.94 -3.87 7.88
N ILE A 15 -10.86 -4.52 7.46
CA ILE A 15 -10.47 -4.62 6.05
C ILE A 15 -11.53 -5.36 5.24
N LEU A 16 -12.07 -6.46 5.79
CA LEU A 16 -13.13 -7.24 5.13
C LEU A 16 -14.47 -6.49 5.08
N ASP A 17 -14.72 -5.59 6.02
CA ASP A 17 -15.87 -4.68 6.03
C ASP A 17 -15.71 -3.48 5.08
N GLY A 18 -14.60 -3.41 4.33
CA GLY A 18 -14.35 -2.39 3.30
C GLY A 18 -13.42 -1.25 3.73
N GLY A 19 -12.85 -1.29 4.94
CA GLY A 19 -11.84 -0.33 5.41
C GLY A 19 -10.48 -0.54 4.75
N LEU A 20 -10.38 -0.25 3.45
CA LEU A 20 -9.20 -0.51 2.62
C LEU A 20 -8.28 0.71 2.44
N ASP A 21 -8.65 1.87 2.97
CA ASP A 21 -7.95 3.15 2.72
C ASP A 21 -6.45 3.05 3.02
N GLU A 22 -6.07 2.47 4.17
CA GLU A 22 -4.67 2.30 4.58
C GLU A 22 -3.86 1.43 3.59
N ILE A 23 -4.49 0.39 3.03
CA ILE A 23 -3.88 -0.49 2.03
C ILE A 23 -3.68 0.27 0.71
N VAL A 24 -4.69 1.05 0.30
CA VAL A 24 -4.66 1.84 -0.93
C VAL A 24 -3.57 2.91 -0.85
N GLU A 25 -3.53 3.67 0.25
CA GLU A 25 -2.50 4.70 0.47
C GLU A 25 -1.09 4.11 0.45
N SER A 26 -0.89 2.94 1.07
CA SER A 26 0.40 2.24 1.05
C SER A 26 0.86 1.88 -0.37
N LEU A 27 -0.07 1.43 -1.22
CA LEU A 27 0.23 1.10 -2.63
C LEU A 27 0.50 2.34 -3.47
N VAL A 28 -0.30 3.40 -3.28
CA VAL A 28 -0.13 4.67 -3.99
C VAL A 28 1.23 5.28 -3.66
N GLY A 29 1.61 5.35 -2.38
CA GLY A 29 2.91 5.88 -1.98
C GLY A 29 4.08 5.11 -2.58
N ARG A 30 4.01 3.78 -2.63
CA ARG A 30 5.04 2.95 -3.26
C ARG A 30 5.17 3.23 -4.76
N GLU A 31 4.05 3.31 -5.48
CA GLU A 31 4.08 3.55 -6.92
C GLU A 31 4.55 4.96 -7.25
N GLN A 32 4.17 5.96 -6.46
CA GLN A 32 4.70 7.32 -6.60
C GLN A 32 6.21 7.35 -6.45
N VAL A 33 6.76 6.74 -5.40
CA VAL A 33 8.23 6.66 -5.21
C VAL A 33 8.90 6.02 -6.41
N LYS A 34 8.37 4.90 -6.90
CA LYS A 34 8.90 4.21 -8.09
C LYS A 34 8.87 5.07 -9.35
N GLN A 35 7.80 5.86 -9.55
CA GLN A 35 7.71 6.80 -10.67
C GLN A 35 8.70 7.95 -10.54
N LEU A 36 8.89 8.49 -9.32
CA LEU A 36 9.90 9.51 -9.06
C LEU A 36 11.31 8.98 -9.35
N GLU A 37 11.65 7.77 -8.90
CA GLU A 37 12.93 7.12 -9.19
C GLU A 37 13.14 6.91 -10.69
N ALA A 38 12.10 6.53 -11.42
CA ALA A 38 12.17 6.35 -12.88
C ALA A 38 12.39 7.67 -13.65
N VAL A 39 11.88 8.80 -13.14
CA VAL A 39 12.07 10.13 -13.75
C VAL A 39 13.43 10.74 -13.39
N LEU A 40 13.98 10.40 -12.23
CA LEU A 40 15.28 10.90 -11.75
C LEU A 40 16.49 10.08 -12.26
N SER A 41 16.24 8.94 -12.91
CA SER A 41 17.26 8.08 -13.54
C SER A 41 17.53 8.45 -14.99
#